data_AF-Q2IZZ3-F1
#
_entry.id   AF-Q2IZZ3-F1
#
_cell.length_a   1.000
_cell.length_b   1.000
_cell.length_c   1.000
_cell.angle_alpha   90.00
_cell.angle_beta   90.00
_cell.angle_gamma   90.00
#
_symmetry.space_group_name_H-M   'P 1'
#
loop_
_entity.id
_entity.type
_entity.pdbx_description
1 polymer ?
#
loop_
_entity_poly.entity_id
_entity_poly.type
_entity_poly.pdbx_seq_one_letter_code
_entity_poly.pdbx_strand_id
1 'polypeptide(L)' 'MVGSEPSDEAVAVLADIARTAGRDLNAGQRLELDHLVSQGLVAVVSPGSTYRSYQVTAKGQRLLDRRGVGANEA' A
#
# COMPACT_ATOMS: atom_id res chain seq x y z
N MET A 1 -13.63 -18.38 -6.82
CA MET A 1 -13.23 -16.96 -6.80
C MET A 1 -11.84 -16.93 -6.18
N VAL A 2 -10.79 -16.79 -6.98
CA VAL A 2 -9.40 -16.82 -6.49
C VAL A 2 -9.19 -15.56 -5.65
N GLY A 3 -8.94 -15.75 -4.35
CA GLY A 3 -8.53 -14.66 -3.48
C GLY A 3 -7.15 -14.19 -3.95
N SER A 4 -7.13 -13.10 -4.72
CA SER A 4 -5.89 -12.38 -5.03
C SER A 4 -5.41 -11.68 -3.78
N GLU A 5 -4.95 -12.47 -2.81
CA GLU A 5 -4.25 -11.95 -1.65
C GLU A 5 -3.00 -11.23 -2.16
N PRO A 6 -2.77 -9.98 -1.73
CA PRO A 6 -1.57 -9.25 -2.14
C PRO A 6 -0.33 -10.06 -1.71
N SER A 7 0.64 -10.15 -2.62
CA SER A 7 1.94 -10.78 -2.36
C SER A 7 2.67 -10.04 -1.25
N ASP A 8 3.61 -10.70 -0.56
CA ASP A 8 4.38 -10.09 0.54
C ASP A 8 5.07 -8.78 0.14
N GLU A 9 5.52 -8.70 -1.12
CA GLU A 9 6.09 -7.49 -1.72
C GLU A 9 5.07 -6.33 -1.73
N ALA A 10 3.83 -6.60 -2.15
CA ALA A 10 2.74 -5.61 -2.17
C ALA A 10 2.35 -5.15 -0.76
N VAL A 11 2.45 -6.04 0.23
CA VAL A 11 2.22 -5.69 1.63
C VAL A 11 3.34 -4.78 2.15
N ALA A 12 4.60 -5.05 1.79
CA ALA A 12 5.73 -4.20 2.13
C ALA A 12 5.61 -2.81 1.48
N VAL A 13 5.18 -2.74 0.22
CA VAL A 13 4.87 -1.48 -0.48
C VAL A 13 3.76 -0.73 0.24
N LEU A 14 2.70 -1.42 0.68
CA LEU A 14 1.60 -0.78 1.40
C LEU A 14 2.05 -0.20 2.75
N ALA A 15 2.92 -0.90 3.48
CA ALA A 15 3.51 -0.43 4.72
C ALA A 15 4.46 0.77 4.50
N ASP A 16 5.27 0.72 3.45
CA ASP A 16 6.14 1.85 3.08
C ASP A 16 5.30 3.07 2.75
N ILE A 17 4.22 2.92 1.98
CA ILE A 17 3.31 4.02 1.67
C ILE A 17 2.62 4.58 2.91
N ALA A 18 2.24 3.74 3.88
CA ALA A 18 1.74 4.23 5.15
C ALA A 18 2.76 5.09 5.90
N ARG A 19 4.06 4.82 5.73
CA ARG A 19 5.16 5.48 6.45
C ARG A 19 5.74 6.70 5.72
N THR A 20 5.87 6.62 4.39
CA THR A 20 6.57 7.57 3.53
C THR A 20 5.64 8.29 2.56
N ALA A 21 4.33 7.99 2.58
CA ALA A 21 3.33 8.45 1.61
C ALA A 21 3.64 8.06 0.15
N GLY A 22 4.47 7.04 -0.07
CA GLY A 22 4.86 6.58 -1.40
C GLY A 22 5.79 7.55 -2.13
N ARG A 23 6.61 8.29 -1.36
CA ARG A 23 7.48 9.35 -1.86
C ARG A 23 8.65 8.82 -2.71
N ASP A 24 9.10 7.59 -2.44
CA ASP A 24 10.28 6.99 -3.07
C ASP A 24 9.98 5.61 -3.68
N LEU A 25 8.88 5.52 -4.44
CA LEU A 25 8.48 4.25 -5.06
C LEU A 25 9.18 4.04 -6.40
N ASN A 26 9.89 2.93 -6.50
CA ASN A 26 10.49 2.46 -7.74
C ASN A 26 9.43 1.91 -8.71
N ALA A 27 9.78 1.73 -9.99
CA ALA A 27 8.86 1.29 -11.04
C ALA A 27 8.12 -0.02 -10.70
N GLY A 28 8.80 -0.98 -10.08
CA GLY A 28 8.19 -2.24 -9.60
C GLY A 28 7.15 -2.00 -8.50
N GLN A 29 7.53 -1.26 -7.45
CA GLN A 29 6.63 -0.92 -6.33
C GLN A 29 5.44 -0.08 -6.79
N ARG A 30 5.62 0.74 -7.83
CA ARG A 30 4.55 1.56 -8.42
C ARG A 30 3.51 0.71 -9.14
N LEU A 31 3.91 -0.42 -9.71
CA LEU A 31 3.03 -1.40 -10.34
C LEU A 31 2.19 -2.12 -9.28
N GLU A 32 2.82 -2.50 -8.17
CA GLU A 32 2.10 -3.08 -7.02
C GLU A 32 1.17 -2.05 -6.37
N LEU A 33 1.63 -0.82 -6.21
CA LEU A 33 0.79 0.28 -5.72
C LEU A 33 -0.45 0.46 -6.59
N ASP A 34 -0.32 0.48 -7.91
CA ASP A 34 -1.48 0.60 -8.81
C ASP A 34 -2.48 -0.54 -8.57
N HIS A 35 -1.97 -1.75 -8.35
CA HIS A 35 -2.77 -2.91 -7.98
C HIS A 35 -3.47 -2.73 -6.62
N LEU A 36 -2.77 -2.20 -5.61
CA LEU A 36 -3.31 -1.91 -4.28
C LEU A 36 -4.36 -0.79 -4.30
N VAL A 37 -4.17 0.22 -5.16
CA VAL A 37 -5.16 1.27 -5.43
C VAL A 37 -6.39 0.66 -6.10
N SER A 38 -6.20 -0.19 -7.12
CA SER A 38 -7.30 -0.86 -7.81
C SER A 38 -8.08 -1.81 -6.88
N GLN A 39 -7.44 -2.38 -5.86
CA GLN A 39 -8.10 -3.18 -4.82
C GLN A 39 -8.79 -2.34 -3.73
N GLY A 40 -8.66 -1.01 -3.78
CA GLY A 40 -9.20 -0.07 -2.80
C GLY A 40 -8.49 -0.14 -1.45
N LEU A 41 -7.23 -0.58 -1.43
CA LEU A 41 -6.39 -0.66 -0.22
C LEU A 41 -5.63 0.66 -0.02
N VAL A 42 -5.32 1.39 -1.08
CA VAL A 42 -4.64 2.69 -1.07
C VAL A 42 -5.49 3.74 -1.81
N ALA A 43 -5.51 4.96 -1.30
CA ALA A 43 -6.16 6.11 -1.92
C ALA A 43 -5.13 7.18 -2.31
N VAL A 44 -5.36 7.83 -3.46
CA VAL A 44 -4.55 8.97 -3.91
C VAL A 44 -5.11 10.23 -3.26
N VAL A 45 -4.29 10.91 -2.45
CA VAL A 45 -4.71 12.10 -1.70
C VAL A 45 -4.48 13.39 -2.49
N SER A 46 -3.37 13.44 -3.24
CA SER A 46 -2.98 14.63 -4.01
C SER A 46 -2.62 14.27 -5.45
N PRO A 47 -3.61 14.17 -6.35
CA PRO A 47 -3.35 13.88 -7.77
C PRO A 47 -2.76 15.07 -8.54
N GLY A 48 -2.77 16.29 -7.97
CA GLY A 48 -2.41 17.54 -8.66
C GLY A 48 -1.03 18.11 -8.35
N SER A 49 -0.21 17.47 -7.52
CA SER A 49 1.13 17.93 -7.19
C SER A 49 2.17 17.12 -7.96
N THR A 50 3.35 17.70 -8.25
CA THR A 50 4.48 17.02 -8.92
C THR A 50 4.83 15.68 -8.26
N TYR A 51 4.51 15.55 -6.97
CA TYR A 51 4.55 14.29 -6.23
C TYR A 51 3.13 13.84 -5.90
N ARG A 52 2.70 12.70 -6.44
CA ARG A 52 1.46 12.04 -6.01
C ARG A 52 1.67 11.54 -4.58
N SER A 53 0.83 12.00 -3.66
CA SER A 53 0.78 11.48 -2.30
C SER A 53 -0.27 10.39 -2.20
N TYR A 54 0.11 9.27 -1.59
CA TYR A 54 -0.75 8.12 -1.38
C TYR A 54 -0.99 7.93 0.12
N GLN A 55 -2.19 7.45 0.46
CA GLN A 55 -2.56 7.14 1.83
C GLN A 55 -3.22 5.78 1.88
N VAL A 56 -2.81 4.97 2.85
CA VAL A 56 -3.43 3.68 3.11
C VAL A 56 -4.86 3.90 3.63
N THR A 57 -5.82 3.19 3.03
CA THR A 57 -7.22 3.20 3.46
C THR A 57 -7.40 2.31 4.69
N ALA A 58 -8.54 2.44 5.38
CA ALA A 58 -8.90 1.54 6.49
C ALA A 58 -8.90 0.05 6.08
N LYS A 59 -9.17 -0.25 4.80
CA LYS A 59 -9.13 -1.61 4.25
C LYS A 59 -7.68 -2.12 4.13
N GLY A 60 -6.78 -1.28 3.63
CA GLY A 60 -5.34 -1.58 3.56
C GLY A 60 -4.72 -1.74 4.95
N GLN A 61 -5.10 -0.89 5.91
CA GLN A 61 -4.63 -1.00 7.29
C GLN A 61 -5.06 -2.31 7.95
N ARG A 62 -6.31 -2.74 7.74
CA ARG A 62 -6.79 -4.06 8.21
C ARG A 62 -6.12 -5.24 7.51
N LEU A 63 -5.55 -5.03 6.33
CA LEU A 63 -4.83 -6.07 5.60
C LEU A 63 -3.40 -6.19 6.14
N LEU A 64 -2.72 -5.06 6.40
CA LEU A 64 -1.44 -5.03 7.11
C LEU A 64 -1.53 -5.70 8.48
N ASP A 65 -2.58 -5.37 9.24
CA ASP A 65 -2.88 -5.94 10.55
C ASP A 65 -3.06 -7.46 10.47
N ARG A 66 -3.87 -7.94 9.51
CA ARG A 66 -4.08 -9.38 9.28
C ARG A 66 -2.84 -10.14 8.80
N ARG A 67 -1.93 -9.47 8.10
CA ARG A 67 -0.65 -10.06 7.65
C ARG A 67 0.45 -9.99 8.72
N GLY A 68 0.18 -9.37 9.89
CA GLY A 68 1.15 -9.28 10.98
C GLY A 68 2.17 -8.15 10.84
N VAL A 69 1.99 -7.22 9.90
CA VAL A 69 2.91 -6.09 9.65
C VAL A 69 2.72 -4.94 10.67
N GLY A 70 2.10 -5.21 11.82
CA GLY A 70 1.91 -4.25 12.92
C GLY A 70 1.97 -4.84 14.32
N ALA A 71 2.24 -6.13 14.49
CA ALA A 71 2.12 -6.80 15.80
C ALA A 71 3.29 -7.75 16.11
N ASN A 72 4.47 -7.52 15.53
CA ASN A 72 5.64 -8.35 15.79
C ASN A 72 6.94 -7.52 15.84
N GLU A 73 6.89 -6.40 16.54
CA GLU A 73 8.09 -5.82 17.15
C GLU A 73 7.93 -6.08 18.65
N ALA A 74 8.63 -7.10 19.14
CA ALA A 74 8.70 -7.50 20.55
C ALA A 74 9.67 -6.62 21.35
#